data_AF-A0A962N7V0-F1
#
_entry.id   AF-A0A962N7V0-F1
#
_cell.length_a   1.000
_cell.length_b   1.000
_cell.length_c   1.000
_cell.angle_alpha   90.00
_cell.angle_beta   90.00
_cell.angle_gamma   90.00
#
_symmetry.space_group_name_H-M   'P 1'
#
loop_
_entity.id
_entity.type
_entity.pdbx_description
1 polymer ?
#
loop_
_entity_poly.entity_id
_entity_poly.type
_entity_poly.pdbx_seq_one_letter_code
_entity_poly.pdbx_strand_id
1 'polypeptide(L)'
;MLALFGGLLCGAGSAWSNTDLSMPLRLLEPVELTLEGGQTTQLQLPANDIDSDGPWILLVRQRDLDIELRCGDADFHSAPTGRIGIDAAIVNGPATCVIRPKMPHARPGRINVTLHASDAAPLGADLALWQRLLQAHGQGDSQPEQDAAIAALEHIEGANAHGEFMLSAVYARGKLRMRRSLSDDALIDLRLAAGLAEQHDLRHFLPAIHNGAGLTLLKTHDLAEAERAFQWAERIAIALGQGYEQASALNNQGLVDQHRGDLRSAARHYQAAIQAYRKAGESEHVAVAMMNHATVAGQLGQVREARAALQEVIEMRRQGPIRRSLAVALQNFGQLSARIGDWPSALASTLEAQEIHEALGQPADLIAIYLIRSQLYLALGQRDRSRHYANLAHAQLVPSVSRLHTPVVQSMLAKVTDAPADAIGLHRTAAAGLRENRRHADAAAELIELAEVAAELGDSTTAQQALSETQLEVLRNQHRLRARHHLVAARLQLLQGDAAGAIALLREAADI
;
A
#
# COMPACT_ATOMS: atom_id res chain seq x y z
N MET A 1 28.28 27.20 50.32
CA MET A 1 28.97 25.90 50.24
C MET A 1 28.49 25.24 48.95
N LEU A 2 29.15 25.52 47.82
CA LEU A 2 30.16 24.63 47.19
C LEU A 2 29.50 23.30 46.74
N ALA A 3 29.06 23.14 45.49
CA ALA A 3 29.83 22.92 44.23
C ALA A 3 30.63 21.59 44.31
N LEU A 4 30.49 20.61 43.40
CA LEU A 4 30.94 20.51 42.00
C LEU A 4 30.46 19.15 41.44
N PHE A 5 29.82 19.03 40.27
CA PHE A 5 30.28 19.05 38.86
C PHE A 5 30.77 17.72 38.25
N GLY A 6 30.25 17.44 37.04
CA GLY A 6 30.84 16.58 35.99
C GLY A 6 30.14 15.23 35.83
N GLY A 7 29.64 14.79 34.67
CA GLY A 7 29.72 15.28 33.30
C GLY A 7 29.42 14.11 32.35
N LEU A 8 28.62 14.39 31.31
CA LEU A 8 28.39 13.66 30.07
C LEU A 8 29.07 12.29 29.86
N LEU A 9 28.26 11.30 29.45
CA LEU A 9 28.52 10.50 28.25
C LEU A 9 27.20 10.03 27.64
N CYS A 10 27.02 10.33 26.36
CA CYS A 10 25.99 9.78 25.49
C CYS A 10 25.94 8.25 25.59
N GLY A 11 24.74 7.72 25.82
CA GLY A 11 24.37 6.35 25.46
C GLY A 11 23.12 6.44 24.60
N ALA A 12 23.29 6.38 23.27
CA ALA A 12 22.19 6.08 22.37
C ALA A 12 21.71 4.66 22.66
N GLY A 13 20.43 4.52 22.98
CA GLY A 13 19.79 3.23 23.19
C GLY A 13 18.37 3.48 23.65
N SER A 14 17.39 3.23 22.77
CA SER A 14 16.00 3.11 23.18
C SER A 14 15.92 2.07 24.29
N ALA A 15 15.61 2.51 25.51
CA ALA A 15 15.45 1.63 26.65
C ALA A 15 14.09 0.92 26.53
N TRP A 16 14.10 -0.23 25.87
CA TRP A 16 13.01 -1.20 25.93
C TRP A 16 12.92 -1.73 27.36
N SER A 17 11.71 -1.86 27.91
CA SER A 17 11.52 -2.57 29.17
C SER A 17 11.58 -4.08 28.89
N ASN A 18 12.66 -4.74 29.30
CA ASN A 18 12.73 -6.20 29.31
C ASN A 18 11.86 -6.72 30.46
N THR A 19 10.72 -7.32 30.15
CA THR A 19 10.06 -8.25 31.04
C THR A 19 10.59 -9.64 30.70
N ASP A 20 11.65 -10.07 31.39
CA ASP A 20 12.21 -11.43 31.28
C ASP A 20 11.22 -12.44 31.87
N LEU A 21 10.18 -12.76 31.11
CA LEU A 21 9.29 -13.88 31.36
C LEU A 21 9.92 -15.15 30.78
N SER A 22 10.97 -15.66 31.44
CA SER A 22 11.53 -16.98 31.10
C SER A 22 10.56 -18.08 31.53
N MET A 23 9.61 -18.43 30.66
CA MET A 23 8.65 -19.51 30.92
C MET A 23 9.03 -20.77 30.14
N PRO A 24 9.16 -21.94 30.80
CA PRO A 24 9.27 -23.21 30.10
C PRO A 24 7.91 -23.57 29.48
N LEU A 25 7.86 -23.69 28.16
CA LEU A 25 6.66 -24.18 27.45
C LEU A 25 6.55 -25.71 27.60
N ARG A 26 5.34 -26.21 27.84
CA ARG A 26 5.01 -27.65 27.83
C ARG A 26 4.36 -28.03 26.50
N LEU A 27 4.57 -29.27 26.06
CA LEU A 27 3.99 -29.77 24.80
C LEU A 27 2.46 -29.70 24.85
N LEU A 28 1.83 -29.23 23.76
CA LEU A 28 0.37 -29.16 23.58
C LEU A 28 -0.41 -28.32 24.60
N GLU A 29 0.24 -27.64 25.54
CA GLU A 29 -0.40 -26.72 26.48
C GLU A 29 -0.39 -25.28 25.90
N PRO A 30 -1.56 -24.71 25.54
CA PRO A 30 -1.63 -23.35 25.05
C PRO A 30 -1.35 -22.34 26.18
N VAL A 31 -0.42 -21.42 25.92
CA VAL A 31 -0.12 -20.29 26.81
C VAL A 31 -0.67 -19.02 26.17
N GLU A 32 -1.62 -18.37 26.85
CA GLU A 32 -2.09 -17.04 26.46
C GLU A 32 -1.18 -15.98 27.09
N LEU A 33 -0.59 -15.13 26.25
CA LEU A 33 0.28 -14.03 26.68
C LEU A 33 -0.37 -12.71 26.29
N THR A 34 -0.28 -11.73 27.17
CA THR A 34 -0.60 -10.33 26.85
C THR A 34 0.72 -9.59 26.68
N LEU A 35 0.93 -9.01 25.50
CA LEU A 35 2.14 -8.26 25.17
C LEU A 35 1.81 -6.78 25.06
N GLU A 36 2.58 -5.92 25.74
CA GLU A 36 2.48 -4.47 25.56
C GLU A 36 3.40 -3.98 24.43
N GLY A 37 3.03 -2.87 23.77
CA GLY A 37 3.88 -2.23 22.77
C GLY A 37 5.28 -1.94 23.32
N GLY A 38 6.31 -2.40 22.60
CA GLY A 38 7.70 -2.21 23.01
C GLY A 38 8.18 -3.18 24.10
N GLN A 39 7.38 -4.15 24.51
CA GLN A 39 7.88 -5.27 25.29
C GLN A 39 8.48 -6.35 24.39
N THR A 40 9.47 -7.04 24.92
CA THR A 40 10.04 -8.23 24.31
C THR A 40 9.85 -9.38 25.28
N THR A 41 9.34 -10.51 24.79
CA THR A 41 9.12 -11.71 25.59
C THR A 41 10.02 -12.82 25.10
N GLN A 42 10.78 -13.43 26.01
CA GLN A 42 11.67 -14.55 25.71
C GLN A 42 11.04 -15.86 26.20
N LEU A 43 10.77 -16.77 25.27
CA LEU A 43 10.29 -18.11 25.54
C LEU A 43 11.48 -19.07 25.51
N GLN A 44 11.62 -19.86 26.58
CA GLN A 44 12.63 -20.92 26.65
C GLN A 44 11.98 -22.23 26.27
N LEU A 45 12.40 -22.80 25.13
CA LEU A 45 11.96 -24.13 24.74
C LEU A 45 12.73 -25.19 25.55
N PRO A 46 12.06 -26.26 26.01
CA PRO A 46 12.66 -27.23 26.93
C PRO A 46 13.88 -27.94 26.30
N ALA A 47 14.70 -28.61 27.10
CA ALA A 47 15.73 -29.51 26.61
C ALA A 47 15.22 -30.95 26.77
N ASN A 48 14.91 -31.63 25.65
CA ASN A 48 14.74 -33.08 25.55
C ASN A 48 13.82 -33.82 26.56
N ASP A 49 12.77 -33.19 27.11
CA ASP A 49 11.89 -33.87 28.08
C ASP A 49 10.63 -34.53 27.46
N ILE A 50 10.63 -34.72 26.13
CA ILE A 50 9.50 -35.31 25.40
C ILE A 50 10.08 -36.27 24.36
N ASP A 51 9.68 -37.54 24.42
CA ASP A 51 10.06 -38.63 23.50
C ASP A 51 9.66 -38.35 22.04
N SER A 52 10.33 -37.40 21.37
CA SER A 52 10.19 -37.18 19.92
C SER A 52 11.57 -37.00 19.29
N ASP A 53 11.94 -37.89 18.36
CA ASP A 53 13.19 -37.83 17.59
C ASP A 53 13.21 -36.70 16.52
N GLY A 54 12.14 -35.88 16.45
CA GLY A 54 11.93 -34.85 15.43
C GLY A 54 11.92 -33.40 15.96
N PRO A 55 12.00 -32.40 15.07
CA PRO A 55 11.96 -30.99 15.44
C PRO A 55 10.63 -30.57 16.09
N TRP A 56 10.66 -29.48 16.84
CA TRP A 56 9.44 -28.90 17.39
C TRP A 56 8.94 -27.75 16.52
N ILE A 57 7.62 -27.60 16.49
CA ILE A 57 6.92 -26.52 15.81
C ILE A 57 6.31 -25.63 16.88
N LEU A 58 6.88 -24.45 17.07
CA LEU A 58 6.29 -23.39 17.88
C LEU A 58 5.26 -22.65 17.02
N LEU A 59 3.99 -22.67 17.42
CA LEU A 59 2.93 -21.88 16.79
C LEU A 59 2.55 -20.71 17.70
N VAL A 60 2.45 -19.53 17.13
CA VAL A 60 2.00 -18.30 17.80
C VAL A 60 0.80 -17.75 17.04
N ARG A 61 -0.38 -17.88 17.65
CA ARG A 61 -1.63 -17.33 17.12
C ARG A 61 -1.77 -15.89 17.57
N GLN A 62 -1.85 -14.98 16.61
CA GLN A 62 -2.00 -13.55 16.85
C GLN A 62 -3.47 -13.21 17.13
N ARG A 63 -3.75 -12.45 18.20
CA ARG A 63 -5.07 -11.88 18.49
C ARG A 63 -4.94 -10.37 18.68
N ASP A 64 -5.33 -9.63 17.66
CA ASP A 64 -5.33 -8.16 17.61
C ASP A 64 -3.93 -7.50 17.72
N LEU A 65 -2.85 -8.29 17.62
CA LEU A 65 -1.48 -7.83 17.73
C LEU A 65 -0.57 -8.48 16.68
N ASP A 66 0.04 -7.64 15.84
CA ASP A 66 1.05 -8.09 14.89
C ASP A 66 2.40 -8.20 15.60
N ILE A 67 3.00 -9.39 15.54
CA ILE A 67 4.26 -9.70 16.22
C ILE A 67 5.37 -10.05 15.22
N GLU A 68 6.59 -10.06 15.72
CA GLU A 68 7.73 -10.70 15.11
C GLU A 68 8.20 -11.81 16.05
N LEU A 69 8.34 -13.01 15.50
CA LEU A 69 8.88 -14.19 16.16
C LEU A 69 10.28 -14.46 15.62
N ARG A 70 11.27 -14.57 16.51
CA ARG A 70 12.63 -15.00 16.21
C ARG A 70 13.04 -16.08 17.17
N CYS A 71 13.77 -17.10 16.73
CA CYS A 71 14.18 -18.22 17.58
C CYS A 71 15.61 -18.58 17.22
N GLY A 72 16.56 -18.43 18.16
CA GLY A 72 17.98 -18.81 18.04
C GLY A 72 18.55 -19.00 16.62
N ASP A 73 19.16 -20.16 16.38
CA ASP A 73 19.53 -20.68 15.05
C ASP A 73 18.37 -21.49 14.43
N ALA A 74 17.12 -21.04 14.59
CA ALA A 74 16.00 -21.72 13.94
C ALA A 74 16.15 -21.60 12.43
N ASP A 75 15.96 -22.73 11.73
CA ASP A 75 16.13 -22.78 10.28
C ASP A 75 15.14 -21.84 9.55
N PHE A 76 13.99 -21.50 10.15
CA PHE A 76 12.93 -20.69 9.52
C PHE A 76 12.07 -19.86 10.50
N HIS A 77 11.58 -18.71 10.03
CA HIS A 77 10.53 -17.90 10.66
C HIS A 77 9.41 -17.65 9.65
N SER A 78 8.14 -17.75 10.07
CA SER A 78 7.02 -17.28 9.26
C SER A 78 7.04 -15.76 9.10
N ALA A 79 6.52 -15.26 7.97
CA ALA A 79 6.08 -13.88 7.89
C ALA A 79 4.59 -13.80 8.27
N PRO A 80 4.18 -12.78 9.02
CA PRO A 80 2.84 -12.71 9.55
C PRO A 80 1.83 -12.41 8.46
N THR A 81 0.66 -13.01 8.60
CA THR A 81 -0.52 -12.72 7.79
C THR A 81 -1.27 -11.47 8.30
N GLY A 82 -0.56 -10.57 8.98
CA GLY A 82 -1.14 -9.45 9.74
C GLY A 82 -1.82 -9.94 11.01
N ARG A 83 -2.65 -9.11 11.64
CA ARG A 83 -3.31 -9.39 12.95
C ARG A 83 -4.24 -10.60 13.01
N ILE A 84 -4.50 -11.23 11.86
CA ILE A 84 -5.11 -12.56 11.75
C ILE A 84 -4.02 -13.47 11.23
N GLY A 85 -3.40 -14.24 12.12
CA GLY A 85 -2.28 -15.06 11.69
C GLY A 85 -1.75 -16.05 12.69
N ILE A 86 -1.06 -17.02 12.13
CA ILE A 86 -0.27 -18.01 12.84
C ILE A 86 1.16 -17.77 12.42
N ASP A 87 1.96 -17.26 13.35
CA ASP A 87 3.39 -17.36 13.20
C ASP A 87 3.88 -18.73 13.64
N ALA A 88 4.93 -19.21 12.99
CA ALA A 88 5.49 -20.50 13.30
C ALA A 88 7.02 -20.48 13.18
N ALA A 89 7.67 -21.24 14.06
CA ALA A 89 9.11 -21.51 14.01
C ALA A 89 9.35 -23.00 14.18
N ILE A 90 10.22 -23.55 13.33
CA ILE A 90 10.72 -24.92 13.46
C ILE A 90 12.06 -24.84 14.18
N VAL A 91 12.19 -25.57 15.28
CA VAL A 91 13.40 -25.57 16.13
C VAL A 91 13.91 -27.00 16.33
N ASN A 92 15.21 -27.18 16.12
CA ASN A 92 15.91 -28.45 16.35
C ASN A 92 16.55 -28.41 17.76
N GLY A 93 15.78 -28.80 18.79
CA GLY A 93 16.26 -28.86 20.17
C GLY A 93 16.07 -27.57 20.98
N PRO A 94 16.80 -27.39 22.10
CA PRO A 94 16.61 -26.26 23.01
C PRO A 94 16.97 -24.95 22.31
N ALA A 95 16.01 -24.02 22.30
CA ALA A 95 16.17 -22.71 21.68
C ALA A 95 15.47 -21.63 22.52
N THR A 96 16.01 -20.42 22.46
CA THR A 96 15.35 -19.23 22.98
C THR A 96 14.60 -18.54 21.84
N CYS A 97 13.29 -18.42 21.99
CA CYS A 97 12.43 -17.69 21.07
C CYS A 97 12.07 -16.32 21.64
N VAL A 98 12.33 -15.28 20.87
CA VAL A 98 11.98 -13.89 21.15
C VAL A 98 10.71 -13.54 20.38
N ILE A 99 9.68 -13.14 21.10
CA ILE A 99 8.47 -12.55 20.55
C ILE A 99 8.45 -11.08 20.90
N ARG A 100 8.17 -10.23 19.92
CA ARG A 100 7.95 -8.80 20.14
C ARG A 100 6.80 -8.29 19.28
N PRO A 101 5.99 -7.32 19.74
CA PRO A 101 5.11 -6.58 18.86
C PRO A 101 5.93 -5.86 17.79
N LYS A 102 5.47 -5.91 16.53
CA LYS A 102 6.13 -5.14 15.45
C LYS A 102 6.08 -3.64 15.67
N MET A 103 5.04 -3.21 16.38
CA MET A 103 4.70 -1.82 16.61
C MET A 103 5.12 -1.41 18.03
N PRO A 104 6.13 -0.53 18.20
CA PRO A 104 6.68 -0.18 19.52
C PRO A 104 5.68 0.48 20.46
N HIS A 105 4.61 1.07 19.92
CA HIS A 105 3.56 1.74 20.67
C HIS A 105 2.18 1.09 20.46
N ALA A 106 2.16 -0.18 20.05
CA ALA A 106 0.92 -0.94 19.98
C ALA A 106 0.23 -0.95 21.34
N ARG A 107 -1.11 -0.90 21.31
CA ARG A 107 -1.89 -1.25 22.49
C ARG A 107 -1.59 -2.70 22.90
N PRO A 108 -1.74 -3.03 24.20
CA PRO A 108 -1.61 -4.40 24.64
C PRO A 108 -2.54 -5.32 23.85
N GLY A 109 -1.99 -6.41 23.35
CA GLY A 109 -2.73 -7.41 22.60
C GLY A 109 -2.36 -8.80 23.04
N ARG A 110 -3.17 -9.78 22.64
CA ARG A 110 -3.05 -11.15 23.12
C ARG A 110 -2.46 -12.04 22.05
N ILE A 111 -1.66 -13.01 22.47
CA ILE A 111 -1.20 -14.08 21.60
C ILE A 111 -1.42 -15.41 22.30
N ASN A 112 -1.61 -16.46 21.53
CA ASN A 112 -1.66 -17.82 22.04
C ASN A 112 -0.47 -18.61 21.49
N VAL A 113 0.38 -19.11 22.38
CA VAL A 113 1.58 -19.85 22.03
C VAL A 113 1.36 -21.32 22.34
N THR A 114 1.62 -22.19 21.36
CA THR A 114 1.55 -23.65 21.52
C THR A 114 2.77 -24.30 20.91
N LEU A 115 3.36 -25.28 21.62
CA LEU A 115 4.47 -26.08 21.13
C LEU A 115 3.95 -27.47 20.71
N HIS A 116 4.26 -27.88 19.48
CA HIS A 116 3.86 -29.17 18.90
C HIS A 116 5.11 -29.98 18.53
N ALA A 117 5.05 -31.29 18.67
CA ALA A 117 6.04 -32.18 18.08
C ALA A 117 5.76 -32.32 16.57
N SER A 118 6.79 -32.47 15.73
CA SER A 118 6.63 -32.53 14.27
C SER A 118 5.71 -33.66 13.78
N ASP A 119 5.51 -34.69 14.60
CA ASP A 119 4.69 -35.87 14.34
C ASP A 119 3.29 -35.81 15.00
N ALA A 120 3.01 -34.79 15.83
CA ALA A 120 1.75 -34.65 16.55
C ALA A 120 0.68 -33.87 15.78
N ALA A 121 -0.58 -34.34 15.85
CA ALA A 121 -1.76 -33.58 15.42
C ALA A 121 -1.91 -32.30 16.27
N PRO A 122 -2.45 -31.18 15.74
CA PRO A 122 -3.40 -31.07 14.62
C PRO A 122 -2.76 -30.92 13.25
N LEU A 123 -1.42 -31.02 13.15
CA LEU A 123 -0.73 -30.53 11.97
C LEU A 123 -0.69 -31.52 10.81
N GLY A 124 -0.66 -32.85 11.04
CA GLY A 124 -0.82 -33.89 10.01
C GLY A 124 0.08 -33.78 8.76
N ALA A 125 1.02 -32.83 8.76
CA ALA A 125 1.68 -32.31 7.59
C ALA A 125 3.15 -32.63 7.71
N ASP A 126 3.66 -33.34 6.70
CA ASP A 126 5.06 -33.50 6.37
C ASP A 126 5.85 -32.24 6.78
N LEU A 127 6.87 -32.39 7.63
CA LEU A 127 7.77 -31.31 8.05
C LEU A 127 8.25 -30.47 6.85
N ALA A 128 8.44 -31.11 5.69
CA ALA A 128 8.81 -30.45 4.45
C ALA A 128 7.73 -29.50 3.91
N LEU A 129 6.45 -29.69 4.24
CA LEU A 129 5.36 -28.76 3.93
C LEU A 129 5.46 -27.50 4.78
N TRP A 130 5.68 -27.63 6.09
CA TRP A 130 5.86 -26.49 6.98
C TRP A 130 7.11 -25.70 6.62
N GLN A 131 8.22 -26.38 6.33
CA GLN A 131 9.43 -25.73 5.81
C GLN A 131 9.13 -24.97 4.51
N ARG A 132 8.37 -25.55 3.57
CA ARG A 132 7.97 -24.84 2.34
C ARG A 132 7.06 -23.65 2.59
N LEU A 133 6.06 -23.77 3.46
CA LEU A 133 5.16 -22.66 3.81
C LEU A 133 5.93 -21.53 4.51
N LEU A 134 6.84 -21.87 5.40
CA LEU A 134 7.70 -20.91 6.12
C LEU A 134 8.73 -20.26 5.19
N GLN A 135 9.37 -21.01 4.30
CA GLN A 135 10.26 -20.48 3.25
C GLN A 135 9.53 -19.50 2.33
N ALA A 136 8.35 -19.90 1.87
CA ALA A 136 7.55 -19.15 0.93
C ALA A 136 6.90 -17.89 1.54
N HIS A 137 6.79 -17.82 2.86
CA HIS A 137 6.37 -16.62 3.59
C HIS A 137 7.53 -15.74 4.03
N GLY A 138 8.66 -16.31 4.44
CA GLY A 138 9.74 -15.60 5.13
C GLY A 138 10.69 -14.77 4.25
N GLN A 139 10.75 -14.97 2.92
CA GLN A 139 11.88 -14.43 2.13
C GLN A 139 11.54 -13.77 0.78
N GLY A 140 10.34 -13.88 0.20
CA GLY A 140 10.15 -13.37 -1.18
C GLY A 140 8.82 -12.74 -1.51
N ASP A 141 8.93 -11.49 -1.98
CA ASP A 141 7.97 -10.90 -2.90
C ASP A 141 7.99 -11.58 -4.30
N SER A 142 8.78 -12.65 -4.47
CA SER A 142 8.89 -13.37 -5.73
C SER A 142 7.66 -14.22 -6.03
N GLN A 143 7.30 -14.29 -7.31
CA GLN A 143 6.16 -15.07 -7.78
C GLN A 143 6.25 -16.58 -7.47
N PRO A 144 7.40 -17.26 -7.69
CA PRO A 144 7.54 -18.68 -7.37
C PRO A 144 7.34 -19.02 -5.89
N GLU A 145 7.83 -18.14 -5.01
CA GLU A 145 7.65 -18.32 -3.57
C GLU A 145 6.18 -18.16 -3.19
N GLN A 146 5.50 -17.14 -3.71
CA GLN A 146 4.07 -16.97 -3.44
C GLN A 146 3.22 -18.15 -3.95
N ASP A 147 3.55 -18.70 -5.12
CA ASP A 147 2.85 -19.87 -5.67
C ASP A 147 3.10 -21.14 -4.82
N ALA A 148 4.32 -21.32 -4.31
CA ALA A 148 4.65 -22.39 -3.37
C ALA A 148 3.91 -22.26 -2.02
N ALA A 149 3.77 -21.03 -1.50
CA ALA A 149 2.99 -20.79 -0.28
C ALA A 149 1.51 -21.12 -0.47
N ILE A 150 0.92 -20.73 -1.61
CA ILE A 150 -0.49 -21.03 -1.93
C ILE A 150 -0.70 -22.55 -1.97
N ALA A 151 0.17 -23.29 -2.66
CA ALA A 151 0.08 -24.75 -2.74
C ALA A 151 0.25 -25.42 -1.36
N ALA A 152 1.13 -24.88 -0.51
CA ALA A 152 1.30 -25.41 0.84
C ALA A 152 0.05 -25.20 1.70
N LEU A 153 -0.57 -24.01 1.63
CA LEU A 153 -1.81 -23.70 2.34
C LEU A 153 -2.98 -24.56 1.87
N GLU A 154 -3.10 -24.83 0.56
CA GLU A 154 -4.09 -25.76 -0.02
C GLU A 154 -3.97 -27.18 0.55
N HIS A 155 -2.74 -27.66 0.75
CA HIS A 155 -2.51 -28.98 1.32
C HIS A 155 -2.91 -29.06 2.81
N ILE A 156 -2.67 -27.99 3.57
CA ILE A 156 -3.07 -27.91 4.99
C ILE A 156 -4.58 -28.05 5.15
N GLU A 157 -5.39 -27.49 4.23
CA GLU A 157 -6.85 -27.60 4.29
C GLU A 157 -7.32 -29.05 4.10
N GLY A 158 -6.61 -29.83 3.28
CA GLY A 158 -6.89 -31.25 3.06
C GLY A 158 -6.53 -32.17 4.23
N ALA A 159 -5.80 -31.68 5.22
CA ALA A 159 -5.24 -32.48 6.32
C ALA A 159 -6.09 -32.49 7.61
N ASN A 160 -7.41 -32.23 7.52
CA ASN A 160 -8.34 -32.13 8.67
C ASN A 160 -8.00 -30.99 9.66
N ALA A 161 -7.54 -29.85 9.15
CA ALA A 161 -7.47 -28.61 9.90
C ALA A 161 -8.89 -28.10 10.27
N HIS A 162 -9.09 -27.63 11.50
CA HIS A 162 -10.40 -27.15 11.98
C HIS A 162 -10.29 -25.84 12.79
N GLY A 163 -11.40 -25.09 12.87
CA GLY A 163 -11.54 -23.91 13.73
C GLY A 163 -10.66 -22.72 13.31
N GLU A 164 -10.05 -22.05 14.30
CA GLU A 164 -9.20 -20.86 14.13
C GLU A 164 -7.99 -21.12 13.22
N PHE A 165 -7.46 -22.35 13.24
CA PHE A 165 -6.33 -22.75 12.42
C PHE A 165 -6.69 -22.80 10.93
N MET A 166 -7.82 -23.41 10.60
CA MET A 166 -8.34 -23.43 9.22
C MET A 166 -8.65 -22.00 8.75
N LEU A 167 -9.35 -21.20 9.57
CA LEU A 167 -9.65 -19.80 9.24
C LEU A 167 -8.38 -19.02 8.88
N SER A 168 -7.33 -19.14 9.70
CA SER A 168 -6.06 -18.42 9.48
C SER A 168 -5.37 -18.86 8.19
N ALA A 169 -5.37 -20.15 7.87
CA ALA A 169 -4.80 -20.68 6.64
C ALA A 169 -5.55 -20.19 5.39
N VAL A 170 -6.89 -20.26 5.39
CA VAL A 170 -7.71 -19.75 4.29
C VAL A 170 -7.50 -18.25 4.11
N TYR A 171 -7.50 -17.48 5.20
CA TYR A 171 -7.29 -16.05 5.16
C TYR A 171 -5.91 -15.68 4.58
N ALA A 172 -4.85 -16.38 5.03
CA ALA A 172 -3.50 -16.23 4.52
C ALA A 172 -3.42 -16.46 3.00
N ARG A 173 -4.07 -17.53 2.53
CA ARG A 173 -4.14 -17.88 1.10
C ARG A 173 -4.87 -16.80 0.30
N GLY A 174 -6.01 -16.33 0.81
CA GLY A 174 -6.76 -15.23 0.21
C GLY A 174 -5.91 -13.96 0.05
N LYS A 175 -5.12 -13.59 1.07
CA LYS A 175 -4.19 -12.45 0.95
C LYS A 175 -3.06 -12.68 -0.05
N LEU A 176 -2.52 -13.88 -0.14
CA LEU A 176 -1.51 -14.24 -1.14
C LEU A 176 -2.09 -14.13 -2.55
N ARG A 177 -3.25 -14.73 -2.80
CA ARG A 177 -3.97 -14.63 -4.08
C ARG A 177 -4.28 -13.18 -4.44
N MET A 178 -4.64 -12.34 -3.46
CA MET A 178 -4.79 -10.89 -3.64
C MET A 178 -3.48 -10.19 -4.06
N ARG A 179 -2.32 -10.61 -3.52
CA ARG A 179 -1.00 -10.10 -3.96
C ARG A 179 -0.66 -10.56 -5.37
N ARG A 180 -1.05 -11.78 -5.75
CA ARG A 180 -0.93 -12.36 -7.09
C ARG A 180 -1.93 -11.81 -8.10
N SER A 181 -2.81 -10.88 -7.68
CA SER A 181 -3.90 -10.35 -8.50
C SER A 181 -4.92 -11.42 -8.96
N LEU A 182 -4.95 -12.58 -8.30
CA LEU A 182 -5.94 -13.64 -8.46
C LEU A 182 -7.19 -13.28 -7.65
N SER A 183 -7.92 -12.28 -8.12
CA SER A 183 -8.94 -11.59 -7.31
C SER A 183 -10.16 -12.47 -7.03
N ASP A 184 -10.60 -13.28 -7.98
CA ASP A 184 -11.75 -14.18 -7.80
C ASP A 184 -11.45 -15.25 -6.76
N ASP A 185 -10.30 -15.92 -6.87
CA ASP A 185 -9.85 -16.93 -5.90
C ASP A 185 -9.63 -16.33 -4.51
N ALA A 186 -9.09 -15.11 -4.44
CA ALA A 186 -8.94 -14.38 -3.18
C ALA A 186 -10.30 -14.09 -2.53
N LEU A 187 -11.32 -13.71 -3.30
CA LEU A 187 -12.67 -13.47 -2.76
C LEU A 187 -13.35 -14.77 -2.30
N ILE A 188 -13.12 -15.88 -2.99
CA ILE A 188 -13.58 -17.21 -2.56
C ILE A 188 -13.00 -17.55 -1.19
N ASP A 189 -11.68 -17.40 -1.03
CA ASP A 189 -11.00 -17.66 0.24
C ASP A 189 -11.50 -16.74 1.36
N LEU A 190 -11.62 -15.44 1.10
CA LEU A 190 -12.07 -14.49 2.11
C LEU A 190 -13.53 -14.74 2.54
N ARG A 191 -14.39 -15.20 1.62
CA ARG A 191 -15.76 -15.63 1.97
C ARG A 191 -15.76 -16.92 2.80
N LEU A 192 -14.92 -17.88 2.46
CA LEU A 192 -14.75 -19.11 3.23
C LEU A 192 -14.24 -18.81 4.65
N ALA A 193 -13.23 -17.94 4.78
CA ALA A 193 -12.71 -17.49 6.07
C ALA A 193 -13.79 -16.78 6.91
N ALA A 194 -14.64 -15.96 6.30
CA ALA A 194 -15.78 -15.33 6.99
C ALA A 194 -16.79 -16.37 7.49
N GLY A 195 -17.13 -17.37 6.67
CA GLY A 195 -18.03 -18.46 7.07
C GLY A 195 -17.47 -19.28 8.25
N LEU A 196 -16.18 -19.60 8.22
CA LEU A 196 -15.50 -20.26 9.34
C LEU A 196 -15.52 -19.40 10.61
N ALA A 197 -15.35 -18.08 10.47
CA ALA A 197 -15.40 -17.15 11.59
C ALA A 197 -16.78 -17.15 12.27
N GLU A 198 -17.86 -17.19 11.48
CA GLU A 198 -19.23 -17.24 11.99
C GLU A 198 -19.56 -18.60 12.61
N GLN A 199 -19.14 -19.70 11.98
CA GLN A 199 -19.42 -21.07 12.45
C GLN A 199 -18.73 -21.40 13.78
N HIS A 200 -17.53 -20.86 14.01
CA HIS A 200 -16.70 -21.17 15.17
C HIS A 200 -16.66 -20.08 16.24
N ASP A 201 -17.58 -19.09 16.17
CA ASP A 201 -17.66 -17.96 17.10
C ASP A 201 -16.36 -17.12 17.17
N LEU A 202 -15.67 -16.99 16.03
CA LEU A 202 -14.44 -16.20 15.88
C LEU A 202 -14.73 -14.84 15.22
N ARG A 203 -15.83 -14.20 15.62
CA ARG A 203 -16.34 -12.96 15.00
C ARG A 203 -15.37 -11.79 15.04
N HIS A 204 -14.38 -11.82 15.94
CA HIS A 204 -13.31 -10.83 16.02
C HIS A 204 -12.40 -10.79 14.77
N PHE A 205 -12.40 -11.83 13.94
CA PHE A 205 -11.68 -11.81 12.67
C PHE A 205 -12.48 -11.19 11.51
N LEU A 206 -13.81 -11.06 11.64
CA LEU A 206 -14.67 -10.60 10.55
C LEU A 206 -14.28 -9.22 10.00
N PRO A 207 -13.93 -8.20 10.82
CA PRO A 207 -13.58 -6.89 10.27
C PRO A 207 -12.35 -6.93 9.37
N ALA A 208 -11.29 -7.63 9.77
CA ALA A 208 -10.09 -7.74 8.95
C ALA A 208 -10.30 -8.64 7.71
N ILE A 209 -11.16 -9.66 7.79
CA ILE A 209 -11.58 -10.45 6.62
C ILE A 209 -12.35 -9.58 5.61
N HIS A 210 -13.36 -8.83 6.06
CA HIS A 210 -14.15 -7.96 5.19
C HIS A 210 -13.36 -6.76 4.65
N ASN A 211 -12.43 -6.21 5.43
CA ASN A 211 -11.47 -5.22 4.91
C ASN A 211 -10.58 -5.82 3.81
N GLY A 212 -10.11 -7.06 3.98
CA GLY A 212 -9.38 -7.78 2.93
C GLY A 212 -10.22 -7.96 1.67
N ALA A 213 -11.49 -8.38 1.82
CA ALA A 213 -12.40 -8.57 0.69
C ALA A 213 -12.69 -7.24 -0.02
N GLY A 214 -12.93 -6.18 0.73
CA GLY A 214 -13.13 -4.83 0.19
C GLY A 214 -11.92 -4.33 -0.60
N LEU A 215 -10.69 -4.60 -0.15
CA LEU A 215 -9.48 -4.25 -0.89
C LEU A 215 -9.34 -5.05 -2.19
N THR A 216 -9.70 -6.33 -2.19
CA THR A 216 -9.73 -7.14 -3.42
C THR A 216 -10.75 -6.60 -4.42
N LEU A 217 -11.95 -6.24 -3.95
CA LEU A 217 -13.00 -5.62 -4.76
C LEU A 217 -12.60 -4.23 -5.28
N LEU A 218 -11.87 -3.46 -4.47
CA LEU A 218 -11.33 -2.17 -4.88
C LEU A 218 -10.32 -2.36 -6.03
N LYS A 219 -9.46 -3.38 -5.98
CA LYS A 219 -8.51 -3.70 -7.07
C LYS A 219 -9.23 -4.12 -8.35
N THR A 220 -10.33 -4.88 -8.26
CA THR A 220 -11.18 -5.21 -9.41
C THR A 220 -12.12 -4.07 -9.82
N HIS A 221 -12.06 -2.94 -9.11
CA HIS A 221 -12.84 -1.72 -9.33
C HIS A 221 -14.37 -1.94 -9.18
N ASP A 222 -14.78 -2.92 -8.39
CA ASP A 222 -16.16 -3.00 -7.89
C ASP A 222 -16.30 -2.10 -6.67
N LEU A 223 -16.40 -0.80 -6.94
CA LEU A 223 -16.43 0.23 -5.91
C LEU A 223 -17.68 0.13 -5.02
N ALA A 224 -18.78 -0.45 -5.52
CA ALA A 224 -20.02 -0.58 -4.76
C ALA A 224 -19.95 -1.75 -3.78
N GLU A 225 -19.38 -2.89 -4.19
CA GLU A 225 -19.12 -4.01 -3.29
C GLU A 225 -18.00 -3.70 -2.30
N ALA A 226 -16.93 -3.02 -2.73
CA ALA A 226 -15.86 -2.60 -1.85
C ALA A 226 -16.37 -1.71 -0.72
N GLU A 227 -17.19 -0.70 -1.05
CA GLU A 227 -17.83 0.17 -0.05
C GLU A 227 -18.66 -0.62 0.95
N ARG A 228 -19.53 -1.53 0.47
CA ARG A 228 -20.36 -2.38 1.33
C ARG A 228 -19.51 -3.22 2.29
N ALA A 229 -18.42 -3.80 1.78
CA ALA A 229 -17.50 -4.59 2.59
C ALA A 229 -16.82 -3.75 3.68
N PHE A 230 -16.34 -2.55 3.35
CA PHE A 230 -15.71 -1.65 4.33
C PHE A 230 -16.71 -1.12 5.37
N GLN A 231 -17.93 -0.74 4.96
CA GLN A 231 -18.98 -0.31 5.89
C GLN A 231 -19.41 -1.45 6.83
N TRP A 232 -19.40 -2.69 6.35
CA TRP A 232 -19.67 -3.86 7.18
C TRP A 232 -18.52 -4.12 8.17
N ALA A 233 -17.27 -4.08 7.70
CA ALA A 233 -16.09 -4.21 8.54
C ALA A 233 -16.06 -3.15 9.65
N GLU A 234 -16.34 -1.89 9.31
CA GLU A 234 -16.40 -0.79 10.28
C GLU A 234 -17.48 -1.03 11.36
N ARG A 235 -18.69 -1.41 10.96
CA ARG A 235 -19.79 -1.66 11.91
C ARG A 235 -19.47 -2.77 12.90
N ILE A 236 -18.90 -3.87 12.42
CA ILE A 236 -18.48 -4.97 13.29
C ILE A 236 -17.33 -4.51 14.20
N ALA A 237 -16.34 -3.81 13.65
CA ALA A 237 -15.20 -3.31 14.43
C ALA A 237 -15.64 -2.37 15.56
N ILE A 238 -16.61 -1.47 15.31
CA ILE A 238 -17.20 -0.62 16.34
C ILE A 238 -17.89 -1.46 17.42
N ALA A 239 -18.69 -2.45 17.03
CA ALA A 239 -19.40 -3.32 17.97
C ALA A 239 -18.44 -4.15 18.85
N LEU A 240 -17.26 -4.50 18.33
CA LEU A 240 -16.24 -5.29 19.02
C LEU A 240 -15.17 -4.42 19.71
N GLY A 241 -15.22 -3.09 19.58
CA GLY A 241 -14.20 -2.18 20.13
C GLY A 241 -12.83 -2.27 19.44
N GLN A 242 -12.78 -2.79 18.21
CA GLN A 242 -11.58 -2.99 17.41
C GLN A 242 -11.19 -1.71 16.66
N GLY A 243 -10.50 -0.81 17.36
CA GLY A 243 -10.18 0.53 16.85
C GLY A 243 -9.26 0.56 15.63
N TYR A 244 -8.35 -0.41 15.48
CA TYR A 244 -7.48 -0.51 14.30
C TYR A 244 -8.28 -0.90 13.06
N GLU A 245 -9.12 -1.93 13.17
CA GLU A 245 -9.96 -2.44 12.09
C GLU A 245 -10.99 -1.38 11.65
N GLN A 246 -11.55 -0.64 12.61
CA GLN A 246 -12.41 0.53 12.34
C GLN A 246 -11.64 1.58 11.51
N ALA A 247 -10.46 1.98 11.96
CA ALA A 247 -9.64 2.98 11.29
C ALA A 247 -9.22 2.54 9.87
N SER A 248 -8.91 1.25 9.71
CA SER A 248 -8.58 0.64 8.41
C SER A 248 -9.77 0.67 7.45
N ALA A 249 -10.96 0.31 7.94
CA ALA A 249 -12.18 0.40 7.15
C ALA A 249 -12.46 1.84 6.68
N LEU A 250 -12.35 2.82 7.59
CA LEU A 250 -12.49 4.25 7.26
C LEU A 250 -11.47 4.72 6.22
N ASN A 251 -10.19 4.38 6.39
CA ASN A 251 -9.16 4.73 5.41
C ASN A 251 -9.48 4.13 4.03
N ASN A 252 -9.98 2.90 3.99
CA ASN A 252 -10.29 2.24 2.73
C ASN A 252 -11.59 2.76 2.08
N GLN A 253 -12.58 3.21 2.87
CA GLN A 253 -13.72 3.97 2.35
C GLN A 253 -13.23 5.28 1.69
N GLY A 254 -12.22 5.95 2.28
CA GLY A 254 -11.57 7.10 1.66
C GLY A 254 -10.96 6.79 0.30
N LEU A 255 -10.35 5.61 0.13
CA LEU A 255 -9.84 5.16 -1.17
C LEU A 255 -10.97 4.96 -2.18
N VAL A 256 -12.11 4.35 -1.77
CA VAL A 256 -13.28 4.20 -2.65
C VAL A 256 -13.77 5.55 -3.15
N ASP A 257 -13.93 6.53 -2.25
CA ASP A 257 -14.37 7.88 -2.62
C ASP A 257 -13.38 8.57 -3.55
N GLN A 258 -12.08 8.42 -3.29
CA GLN A 258 -11.03 8.95 -4.14
C GLN A 258 -11.11 8.33 -5.55
N HIS A 259 -11.34 7.02 -5.66
CA HIS A 259 -11.54 6.34 -6.94
C HIS A 259 -12.81 6.80 -7.68
N ARG A 260 -13.86 7.21 -6.95
CA ARG A 260 -15.07 7.83 -7.54
C ARG A 260 -14.88 9.30 -7.89
N GLY A 261 -13.78 9.93 -7.46
CA GLY A 261 -13.55 11.35 -7.61
C GLY A 261 -14.30 12.23 -6.60
N ASP A 262 -14.96 11.64 -5.58
CA ASP A 262 -15.53 12.39 -4.46
C ASP A 262 -14.44 12.72 -3.42
N LEU A 263 -13.58 13.65 -3.81
CA LEU A 263 -12.44 14.08 -3.01
C LEU A 263 -12.84 14.64 -1.64
N ARG A 264 -14.06 15.22 -1.51
CA ARG A 264 -14.52 15.77 -0.23
C ARG A 264 -14.90 14.65 0.74
N SER A 265 -15.58 13.61 0.27
CA SER A 265 -15.89 12.44 1.09
C SER A 265 -14.62 11.67 1.45
N ALA A 266 -13.69 11.52 0.49
CA ALA A 266 -12.38 10.91 0.74
C ALA A 266 -11.61 11.61 1.87
N ALA A 267 -11.53 12.95 1.83
CA ALA A 267 -10.89 13.74 2.87
C ALA A 267 -11.51 13.52 4.26
N ARG A 268 -12.85 13.47 4.35
CA ARG A 268 -13.55 13.20 5.62
C ARG A 268 -13.23 11.81 6.17
N HIS A 269 -13.27 10.79 5.32
CA HIS A 269 -12.94 9.42 5.71
C HIS A 269 -11.49 9.27 6.17
N TYR A 270 -10.53 9.89 5.47
CA TYR A 270 -9.13 9.89 5.91
C TYR A 270 -8.94 10.63 7.24
N GLN A 271 -9.58 11.79 7.45
CA GLN A 271 -9.54 12.48 8.73
C GLN A 271 -10.11 11.63 9.87
N ALA A 272 -11.22 10.93 9.64
CA ALA A 272 -11.80 10.01 10.61
C ALA A 272 -10.85 8.83 10.91
N ALA A 273 -10.22 8.26 9.88
CA ALA A 273 -9.23 7.20 10.02
C ALA A 273 -8.00 7.66 10.82
N ILE A 274 -7.46 8.85 10.56
CA ILE A 274 -6.35 9.45 11.31
C ILE A 274 -6.70 9.53 12.81
N GLN A 275 -7.89 10.02 13.14
CA GLN A 275 -8.34 10.11 14.53
C GLN A 275 -8.49 8.74 15.18
N ALA A 276 -9.07 7.77 14.47
CA ALA A 276 -9.25 6.42 14.96
C ALA A 276 -7.91 5.69 15.17
N TYR A 277 -6.97 5.80 14.23
CA TYR A 277 -5.60 5.26 14.37
C TYR A 277 -4.83 5.92 15.51
N ARG A 278 -4.93 7.25 15.68
CA ARG A 278 -4.31 7.96 16.82
C ARG A 278 -4.86 7.44 18.15
N LYS A 279 -6.19 7.29 18.27
CA LYS A 279 -6.81 6.69 19.46
C LYS A 279 -6.30 5.27 19.67
N ALA A 280 -6.18 4.47 18.62
CA ALA A 280 -5.71 3.09 18.66
C ALA A 280 -4.20 2.93 18.94
N GLY A 281 -3.40 4.01 18.95
CA GLY A 281 -1.94 3.92 19.16
C GLY A 281 -1.16 3.52 17.89
N GLU A 282 -1.76 3.65 16.72
CA GLU A 282 -1.27 3.08 15.46
C GLU A 282 -0.45 4.08 14.65
N SER A 283 0.69 4.52 15.20
CA SER A 283 1.51 5.60 14.61
C SER A 283 1.91 5.37 13.15
N GLU A 284 2.21 4.13 12.77
CA GLU A 284 2.54 3.77 11.39
C GLU A 284 1.36 4.07 10.44
N HIS A 285 0.17 3.61 10.83
CA HIS A 285 -1.06 3.74 10.05
C HIS A 285 -1.61 5.17 10.06
N VAL A 286 -1.39 5.93 11.15
CA VAL A 286 -1.63 7.38 11.18
C VAL A 286 -0.89 8.05 10.02
N ALA A 287 0.39 7.73 9.84
CA ALA A 287 1.19 8.36 8.79
C ALA A 287 0.68 8.01 7.38
N VAL A 288 0.25 6.77 7.15
CA VAL A 288 -0.36 6.34 5.88
C VAL A 288 -1.65 7.12 5.60
N ALA A 289 -2.56 7.19 6.58
CA ALA A 289 -3.81 7.93 6.43
C ALA A 289 -3.57 9.43 6.22
N MET A 290 -2.55 10.01 6.86
CA MET A 290 -2.14 11.40 6.65
C MET A 290 -1.59 11.65 5.23
N MET A 291 -0.80 10.74 4.67
CA MET A 291 -0.32 10.85 3.29
C MET A 291 -1.47 10.77 2.28
N ASN A 292 -2.43 9.87 2.51
CA ASN A 292 -3.64 9.77 1.68
C ASN A 292 -4.47 11.05 1.75
N HIS A 293 -4.71 11.55 2.97
CA HIS A 293 -5.38 12.82 3.20
C HIS A 293 -4.66 13.99 2.51
N ALA A 294 -3.33 14.09 2.66
CA ALA A 294 -2.56 15.15 2.04
C ALA A 294 -2.63 15.12 0.50
N THR A 295 -2.68 13.93 -0.09
CA THR A 295 -2.85 13.77 -1.54
C THR A 295 -4.19 14.35 -2.00
N VAL A 296 -5.27 14.01 -1.31
CA VAL A 296 -6.63 14.50 -1.61
C VAL A 296 -6.77 15.99 -1.30
N ALA A 297 -6.26 16.47 -0.16
CA ALA A 297 -6.22 17.88 0.19
C ALA A 297 -5.47 18.71 -0.88
N GLY A 298 -4.35 18.18 -1.40
CA GLY A 298 -3.63 18.79 -2.51
C GLY A 298 -4.47 18.88 -3.79
N GLN A 299 -5.26 17.84 -4.11
CA GLN A 299 -6.18 17.85 -5.25
C GLN A 299 -7.35 18.81 -5.07
N LEU A 300 -7.81 19.02 -3.84
CA LEU A 300 -8.83 20.01 -3.47
C LEU A 300 -8.29 21.46 -3.43
N GLY A 301 -6.99 21.67 -3.68
CA GLY A 301 -6.35 22.98 -3.57
C GLY A 301 -6.05 23.44 -2.13
N GLN A 302 -6.25 22.57 -1.14
CA GLN A 302 -5.95 22.81 0.28
C GLN A 302 -4.45 22.62 0.55
N VAL A 303 -3.61 23.37 -0.18
CA VAL A 303 -2.15 23.21 -0.21
C VAL A 303 -1.50 23.32 1.16
N ARG A 304 -1.95 24.26 2.00
CA ARG A 304 -1.39 24.46 3.34
C ARG A 304 -1.59 23.24 4.24
N GLU A 305 -2.78 22.65 4.19
CA GLU A 305 -3.13 21.46 4.96
C GLU A 305 -2.34 20.24 4.48
N ALA A 306 -2.29 20.03 3.15
CA ALA A 306 -1.51 18.95 2.55
C ALA A 306 0.00 19.04 2.90
N ARG A 307 0.57 20.25 2.84
CA ARG A 307 1.98 20.49 3.17
C ARG A 307 2.26 20.19 4.65
N ALA A 308 1.42 20.69 5.55
CA ALA A 308 1.57 20.46 6.99
C ALA A 308 1.50 18.97 7.35
N ALA A 309 0.52 18.25 6.79
CA ALA A 309 0.37 16.82 7.02
C ALA A 309 1.60 16.02 6.54
N LEU A 310 2.13 16.32 5.34
CA LEU A 310 3.33 15.65 4.83
C LEU A 310 4.59 15.98 5.64
N GLN A 311 4.74 17.22 6.11
CA GLN A 311 5.86 17.60 6.98
C GLN A 311 5.81 16.88 8.34
N GLU A 312 4.63 16.78 8.96
CA GLU A 312 4.44 16.01 10.18
C GLU A 312 4.81 14.53 9.96
N VAL A 313 4.35 13.93 8.86
CA VAL A 313 4.74 12.55 8.50
C VAL A 313 6.25 12.42 8.32
N ILE A 314 6.89 13.31 7.56
CA ILE A 314 8.35 13.27 7.33
C ILE A 314 9.11 13.31 8.66
N GLU A 315 8.73 14.20 9.58
CA GLU A 315 9.36 14.30 10.90
C GLU A 315 9.15 13.03 11.73
N MET A 316 7.91 12.50 11.77
CA MET A 316 7.62 11.22 12.42
C MET A 316 8.47 10.07 11.85
N ARG A 317 8.68 10.03 10.53
CA ARG A 317 9.42 8.94 9.87
C ARG A 317 10.92 9.07 9.95
N ARG A 318 11.47 10.29 10.06
CA ARG A 318 12.90 10.50 10.27
C ARG A 318 13.41 9.89 11.57
N GLN A 319 12.55 9.84 12.59
CA GLN A 319 12.85 9.27 13.90
C GLN A 319 12.60 7.75 13.98
N GLY A 320 11.99 7.15 12.95
CA GLY A 320 11.60 5.74 12.93
C GLY A 320 12.57 4.82 12.16
N PRO A 321 12.54 3.50 12.42
CA PRO A 321 13.43 2.54 11.75
C PRO A 321 13.00 2.23 10.30
N ILE A 322 11.76 2.53 9.93
CA ILE A 322 11.19 2.18 8.62
C ILE A 322 11.51 3.27 7.59
N ARG A 323 12.66 3.16 6.93
CA ARG A 323 13.13 4.14 5.93
C ARG A 323 12.24 4.22 4.69
N ARG A 324 11.58 3.13 4.30
CA ARG A 324 10.70 3.11 3.11
C ARG A 324 9.54 4.10 3.22
N SER A 325 8.90 4.20 4.39
CA SER A 325 7.76 5.11 4.58
C SER A 325 8.17 6.58 4.53
N LEU A 326 9.40 6.91 4.96
CA LEU A 326 9.99 8.24 4.79
C LEU A 326 10.13 8.59 3.30
N ALA A 327 10.65 7.67 2.50
CA ALA A 327 10.85 7.90 1.06
C ALA A 327 9.53 8.16 0.33
N VAL A 328 8.46 7.42 0.66
CA VAL A 328 7.11 7.65 0.12
C VAL A 328 6.56 9.02 0.54
N ALA A 329 6.78 9.43 1.80
CA ALA A 329 6.35 10.74 2.27
C ALA A 329 7.08 11.89 1.55
N LEU A 330 8.39 11.76 1.36
CA LEU A 330 9.22 12.68 0.60
C LEU A 330 8.81 12.75 -0.88
N GLN A 331 8.45 11.62 -1.48
CA GLN A 331 7.90 11.58 -2.85
C GLN A 331 6.60 12.37 -2.94
N ASN A 332 5.64 12.13 -2.03
CA ASN A 332 4.37 12.84 -2.03
C ASN A 332 4.55 14.35 -1.79
N PHE A 333 5.47 14.73 -0.91
CA PHE A 333 5.84 16.12 -0.68
C PHE A 333 6.51 16.75 -1.91
N GLY A 334 7.38 16.00 -2.60
CA GLY A 334 7.99 16.42 -3.86
C GLY A 334 6.95 16.66 -4.95
N GLN A 335 5.97 15.75 -5.07
CA GLN A 335 4.88 15.88 -6.02
C GLN A 335 3.98 17.08 -5.72
N LEU A 336 3.64 17.31 -4.45
CA LEU A 336 2.86 18.48 -4.02
C LEU A 336 3.63 19.78 -4.32
N SER A 337 4.92 19.82 -3.95
CA SER A 337 5.80 20.96 -4.19
C SER A 337 5.91 21.29 -5.68
N ALA A 338 6.05 20.27 -6.53
CA ALA A 338 6.07 20.44 -7.98
C ALA A 338 4.73 20.99 -8.51
N ARG A 339 3.58 20.53 -8.00
CA ARG A 339 2.26 21.04 -8.42
C ARG A 339 2.05 22.52 -8.09
N ILE A 340 2.65 23.01 -7.01
CA ILE A 340 2.51 24.41 -6.57
C ILE A 340 3.66 25.31 -7.04
N GLY A 341 4.62 24.77 -7.81
CA GLY A 341 5.77 25.50 -8.32
C GLY A 341 6.90 25.74 -7.30
N ASP A 342 6.90 25.06 -6.15
CA ASP A 342 8.00 25.07 -5.18
C ASP A 342 9.10 24.08 -5.65
N TRP A 343 9.75 24.43 -6.77
CA TRP A 343 10.76 23.60 -7.42
C TRP A 343 11.97 23.24 -6.54
N PRO A 344 12.51 24.16 -5.71
CA PRO A 344 13.60 23.82 -4.79
C PRO A 344 13.20 22.71 -3.81
N SER A 345 12.01 22.81 -3.21
CA SER A 345 11.52 21.80 -2.27
C SER A 345 11.21 20.48 -2.98
N ALA A 346 10.66 20.54 -4.19
CA ALA A 346 10.42 19.36 -5.02
C ALA A 346 11.73 18.61 -5.31
N LEU A 347 12.76 19.32 -5.77
CA LEU A 347 14.06 18.74 -6.06
C LEU A 347 14.70 18.12 -4.83
N ALA A 348 14.79 18.87 -3.72
CA ALA A 348 15.41 18.39 -2.48
C ALA A 348 14.75 17.09 -1.98
N SER A 349 13.42 17.04 -1.96
CA SER A 349 12.68 15.88 -1.47
C SER A 349 12.82 14.68 -2.40
N THR A 350 12.85 14.90 -3.72
CA THR A 350 13.08 13.81 -4.69
C THR A 350 14.50 13.24 -4.62
N LEU A 351 15.51 14.04 -4.27
CA LEU A 351 16.88 13.57 -4.08
C LEU A 351 16.99 12.70 -2.81
N GLU A 352 16.46 13.18 -1.68
CA GLU A 352 16.46 12.41 -0.43
C GLU A 352 15.65 11.10 -0.58
N ALA A 353 14.51 11.13 -1.28
CA ALA A 353 13.73 9.92 -1.56
C ALA A 353 14.52 8.92 -2.42
N GLN A 354 15.22 9.39 -3.47
CA GLN A 354 16.04 8.54 -4.33
C GLN A 354 17.12 7.81 -3.52
N GLU A 355 17.88 8.53 -2.71
CA GLU A 355 18.97 7.95 -1.89
C GLU A 355 18.45 6.79 -1.02
N ILE A 356 17.25 6.96 -0.45
CA ILE A 356 16.63 5.91 0.35
C ILE A 356 16.20 4.72 -0.51
N HIS A 357 15.52 4.93 -1.64
CA HIS A 357 15.07 3.82 -2.50
C HIS A 357 16.23 3.06 -3.14
N GLU A 358 17.33 3.73 -3.47
CA GLU A 358 18.57 3.10 -3.95
C GLU A 358 19.21 2.24 -2.86
N ALA A 359 19.29 2.74 -1.63
CA ALA A 359 19.79 1.97 -0.49
C ALA A 359 18.91 0.74 -0.17
N LEU A 360 17.61 0.80 -0.49
CA LEU A 360 16.66 -0.30 -0.34
C LEU A 360 16.65 -1.27 -1.53
N GLY A 361 17.35 -0.97 -2.63
CA GLY A 361 17.34 -1.80 -3.83
C GLY A 361 15.98 -1.87 -4.53
N GLN A 362 15.19 -0.80 -4.49
CA GLN A 362 13.81 -0.74 -5.03
C GLN A 362 13.71 0.11 -6.29
N PRO A 363 14.14 -0.39 -7.47
CA PRO A 363 14.20 0.40 -8.71
C PRO A 363 12.82 0.86 -9.22
N ALA A 364 11.78 0.07 -8.97
CA ALA A 364 10.40 0.42 -9.36
C ALA A 364 9.91 1.71 -8.70
N ASP A 365 10.33 1.97 -7.46
CA ASP A 365 9.92 3.16 -6.71
C ASP A 365 10.62 4.44 -7.24
N LEU A 366 11.68 4.30 -8.05
CA LEU A 366 12.37 5.44 -8.68
C LEU A 366 11.56 6.06 -9.83
N ILE A 367 10.62 5.33 -10.44
CA ILE A 367 9.83 5.82 -11.58
C ILE A 367 9.12 7.13 -11.22
N ALA A 368 8.40 7.16 -10.10
CA ALA A 368 7.66 8.33 -9.67
C ALA A 368 8.59 9.53 -9.39
N ILE A 369 9.76 9.26 -8.80
CA ILE A 369 10.76 10.29 -8.49
C ILE A 369 11.33 10.91 -9.77
N TYR A 370 11.63 10.09 -10.78
CA TYR A 370 12.10 10.56 -12.07
C TYR A 370 11.00 11.33 -12.83
N LEU A 371 9.74 10.91 -12.74
CA LEU A 371 8.62 11.65 -13.32
C LEU A 371 8.43 13.03 -12.69
N ILE A 372 8.51 13.15 -11.35
CA ILE A 372 8.44 14.44 -10.65
C ILE A 372 9.56 15.38 -11.11
N ARG A 373 10.80 14.87 -11.21
CA ARG A 373 11.94 15.66 -11.68
C ARG A 373 11.81 16.03 -13.15
N SER A 374 11.32 15.13 -13.99
CA SER A 374 11.03 15.43 -15.40
C SER A 374 10.02 16.57 -15.53
N GLN A 375 8.93 16.52 -14.76
CA GLN A 375 7.93 17.59 -14.70
C GLN A 375 8.53 18.92 -14.25
N LEU A 376 9.37 18.90 -13.21
CA LEU A 376 10.08 20.08 -12.70
C LEU A 376 10.95 20.71 -13.79
N TYR A 377 11.82 19.94 -14.43
CA TYR A 377 12.73 20.48 -15.44
C TYR A 377 12.00 20.95 -16.69
N LEU A 378 10.88 20.32 -17.06
CA LEU A 378 10.02 20.80 -18.13
C LEU A 378 9.45 22.18 -17.80
N ALA A 379 8.96 22.38 -16.58
CA ALA A 379 8.41 23.66 -16.13
C ALA A 379 9.47 24.77 -16.05
N LEU A 380 10.73 24.42 -15.80
CA LEU A 380 11.88 25.35 -15.84
C LEU A 380 12.41 25.61 -17.27
N GLY A 381 11.80 25.04 -18.30
CA GLY A 381 12.26 25.16 -19.69
C GLY A 381 13.53 24.35 -20.02
N GLN A 382 14.01 23.51 -19.10
CA GLN A 382 15.21 22.69 -19.26
C GLN A 382 14.85 21.34 -19.90
N ARG A 383 14.47 21.40 -21.18
CA ARG A 383 13.90 20.27 -21.93
C ARG A 383 14.82 19.03 -21.98
N ASP A 384 16.14 19.23 -22.14
CA ASP A 384 17.11 18.12 -22.18
C ASP A 384 17.17 17.36 -20.85
N ARG A 385 17.15 18.08 -19.72
CA ARG A 385 17.12 17.45 -18.39
C ARG A 385 15.80 16.74 -18.15
N SER A 386 14.69 17.34 -18.57
CA SER A 386 13.37 16.71 -18.50
C SER A 386 13.35 15.39 -19.28
N ARG A 387 13.85 15.38 -20.52
CA ARG A 387 13.99 14.17 -21.33
C ARG A 387 14.90 13.13 -20.68
N HIS A 388 16.03 13.55 -20.12
CA HIS A 388 16.92 12.64 -19.39
C HIS A 388 16.18 11.88 -18.28
N TYR A 389 15.43 12.58 -17.43
CA TYR A 389 14.66 11.94 -16.37
C TYR A 389 13.47 11.13 -16.87
N ALA A 390 12.79 11.56 -17.95
CA ALA A 390 11.74 10.75 -18.58
C ALA A 390 12.28 9.41 -19.09
N ASN A 391 13.48 9.41 -19.68
CA ASN A 391 14.16 8.19 -20.14
C ASN A 391 14.62 7.31 -18.97
N LEU A 392 15.10 7.90 -17.87
CA LEU A 392 15.40 7.14 -16.66
C LEU A 392 14.15 6.45 -16.10
N ALA A 393 13.01 7.16 -16.05
CA ALA A 393 11.74 6.56 -15.64
C ALA A 393 11.33 5.39 -16.55
N HIS A 394 11.49 5.56 -17.87
CA HIS A 394 11.21 4.52 -18.85
C HIS A 394 12.11 3.28 -18.69
N ALA A 395 13.39 3.48 -18.41
CA ALA A 395 14.35 2.40 -18.19
C ALA A 395 14.04 1.56 -16.94
N GLN A 396 13.27 2.08 -15.98
CA GLN A 396 12.83 1.33 -14.80
C GLN A 396 11.56 0.50 -15.01
N LEU A 397 10.90 0.61 -16.18
CA LEU A 397 9.69 -0.17 -16.46
C LEU A 397 10.04 -1.65 -16.66
N VAL A 398 9.56 -2.49 -15.75
CA VAL A 398 9.62 -3.95 -15.85
C VAL A 398 8.20 -4.51 -16.00
N PRO A 399 8.00 -5.69 -16.64
CA PRO A 399 6.66 -6.22 -16.95
C PRO A 399 5.67 -6.25 -15.77
N SER A 400 6.15 -6.51 -14.55
CA SER A 400 5.34 -6.55 -13.32
C SER A 400 4.83 -5.17 -12.85
N VAL A 401 5.47 -4.08 -13.27
CA VAL A 401 5.19 -2.70 -12.84
C VAL A 401 4.63 -1.85 -14.01
N SER A 402 4.79 -2.33 -15.24
CA SER A 402 4.43 -1.63 -16.48
C SER A 402 2.98 -1.16 -16.53
N ARG A 403 2.00 -1.95 -16.05
CA ARG A 403 0.59 -1.61 -16.30
C ARG A 403 0.17 -0.24 -15.73
N LEU A 404 0.57 0.10 -14.51
CA LEU A 404 0.19 1.36 -13.86
C LEU A 404 1.08 2.54 -14.28
N HIS A 405 2.37 2.29 -14.48
CA HIS A 405 3.36 3.35 -14.71
C HIS A 405 3.59 3.67 -16.18
N THR A 406 3.50 2.69 -17.09
CA THR A 406 3.76 2.87 -18.53
C THR A 406 2.97 4.04 -19.13
N PRO A 407 1.65 4.18 -18.90
CA PRO A 407 0.89 5.26 -19.51
C PRO A 407 1.35 6.65 -19.03
N VAL A 408 1.75 6.76 -17.77
CA VAL A 408 2.25 8.02 -17.19
C VAL A 408 3.64 8.36 -17.75
N VAL A 409 4.51 7.35 -17.91
CA VAL A 409 5.82 7.52 -18.52
C VAL A 409 5.69 7.92 -20.00
N GLN A 410 4.78 7.27 -20.74
CA GLN A 410 4.50 7.61 -22.14
C GLN A 410 3.99 9.05 -22.28
N SER A 411 3.07 9.48 -21.43
CA SER A 411 2.61 10.89 -21.36
C SER A 411 3.79 11.85 -21.16
N MET A 412 4.70 11.53 -20.24
CA MET A 412 5.87 12.39 -20.01
C MET A 412 6.83 12.40 -21.21
N LEU A 413 7.09 11.23 -21.81
CA LEU A 413 7.91 11.13 -23.03
C LEU A 413 7.32 11.92 -24.20
N ALA A 414 5.99 11.92 -24.34
CA ALA A 414 5.29 12.69 -25.36
C ALA A 414 5.50 14.21 -25.21
N LYS A 415 5.56 14.72 -23.97
CA LYS A 415 5.76 16.15 -23.70
C LYS A 415 7.20 16.62 -23.97
N VAL A 416 8.16 15.70 -23.93
CA VAL A 416 9.60 16.02 -24.01
C VAL A 416 10.26 15.58 -25.30
N THR A 417 9.56 14.89 -26.22
CA THR A 417 10.11 14.51 -27.53
C THR A 417 10.31 15.72 -28.46
N ASP A 418 11.32 15.66 -29.33
CA ASP A 418 11.53 16.67 -30.40
C ASP A 418 10.76 16.34 -31.68
N ALA A 419 10.17 15.15 -31.76
CA ALA A 419 9.43 14.67 -32.92
C ALA A 419 7.91 14.75 -32.64
N PRO A 420 7.20 15.75 -33.17
CA PRO A 420 5.78 15.94 -32.87
C PRO A 420 4.89 14.77 -33.33
N ALA A 421 5.29 14.08 -34.41
CA ALA A 421 4.60 12.87 -34.88
C ALA A 421 4.70 11.71 -33.86
N ASP A 422 5.85 11.56 -33.20
CA ASP A 422 6.03 10.56 -32.15
C ASP A 422 5.21 10.92 -30.90
N ALA A 423 5.07 12.21 -30.60
CA ALA A 423 4.24 12.69 -29.50
C ALA A 423 2.77 12.25 -29.64
N ILE A 424 2.21 12.29 -30.85
CA ILE A 424 0.84 11.82 -31.12
C ILE A 424 0.70 10.34 -30.77
N GLY A 425 1.66 9.49 -31.19
CA GLY A 425 1.64 8.06 -30.88
C GLY A 425 1.74 7.78 -29.38
N LEU A 426 2.62 8.51 -28.69
CA LEU A 426 2.82 8.38 -27.24
C LEU A 426 1.60 8.85 -26.45
N HIS A 427 1.01 10.01 -26.76
CA HIS A 427 -0.22 10.45 -26.11
C HIS A 427 -1.39 9.47 -26.36
N ARG A 428 -1.50 8.91 -27.57
CA ARG A 428 -2.55 7.92 -27.89
C ARG A 428 -2.41 6.65 -27.04
N THR A 429 -1.21 6.11 -26.95
CA THR A 429 -0.93 4.90 -26.15
C THR A 429 -1.08 5.18 -24.64
N ALA A 430 -0.65 6.36 -24.17
CA ALA A 430 -0.88 6.82 -22.81
C ALA A 430 -2.38 6.93 -22.49
N ALA A 431 -3.18 7.56 -23.35
CA ALA A 431 -4.63 7.69 -23.15
C ALA A 431 -5.32 6.31 -23.11
N ALA A 432 -4.95 5.39 -24.00
CA ALA A 432 -5.47 4.03 -23.99
C ALA A 432 -5.14 3.29 -22.69
N GLY A 433 -3.87 3.30 -22.27
CA GLY A 433 -3.47 2.65 -21.02
C GLY A 433 -4.07 3.29 -19.77
N LEU A 434 -4.27 4.61 -19.76
CA LEU A 434 -4.99 5.30 -18.67
C LEU A 434 -6.48 4.90 -18.62
N ARG A 435 -7.14 4.74 -19.77
CA ARG A 435 -8.51 4.21 -19.85
C ARG A 435 -8.60 2.77 -19.36
N GLU A 436 -7.65 1.92 -19.74
CA GLU A 436 -7.56 0.53 -19.23
C GLU A 436 -7.37 0.48 -17.72
N ASN A 437 -6.64 1.46 -17.17
CA ASN A 437 -6.49 1.68 -15.74
C ASN A 437 -7.66 2.46 -15.11
N ARG A 438 -8.76 2.67 -15.84
CA ARG A 438 -9.97 3.43 -15.44
C ARG A 438 -9.70 4.85 -14.93
N ARG A 439 -8.54 5.42 -15.27
CA ARG A 439 -8.17 6.83 -15.01
C ARG A 439 -8.75 7.72 -16.11
N HIS A 440 -10.07 7.73 -16.24
CA HIS A 440 -10.77 8.34 -17.36
C HIS A 440 -10.48 9.84 -17.50
N ALA A 441 -10.39 10.56 -16.38
CA ALA A 441 -10.05 11.99 -16.40
C ALA A 441 -8.62 12.26 -16.89
N ASP A 442 -7.66 11.43 -16.47
CA ASP A 442 -6.28 11.56 -16.94
C ASP A 442 -6.18 11.18 -18.42
N ALA A 443 -6.91 10.15 -18.86
CA ALA A 443 -6.98 9.80 -20.28
C ALA A 443 -7.61 10.92 -21.13
N ALA A 444 -8.65 11.56 -20.63
CA ALA A 444 -9.27 12.73 -21.26
C ALA A 444 -8.28 13.89 -21.36
N ALA A 445 -7.49 14.15 -20.32
CA ALA A 445 -6.42 15.14 -20.37
C ALA A 445 -5.38 14.82 -21.45
N GLU A 446 -4.95 13.55 -21.56
CA GLU A 446 -4.01 13.14 -22.60
C GLU A 446 -4.58 13.24 -24.02
N LEU A 447 -5.89 13.04 -24.22
CA LEU A 447 -6.53 13.24 -25.52
C LEU A 447 -6.62 14.72 -25.91
N ILE A 448 -6.81 15.61 -24.93
CA ILE A 448 -6.76 17.06 -25.17
C ILE A 448 -5.33 17.47 -25.59
N GLU A 449 -4.30 16.96 -24.91
CA GLU A 449 -2.89 17.19 -25.29
C GLU A 449 -2.60 16.66 -26.70
N LEU A 450 -3.05 15.44 -27.03
CA LEU A 450 -2.93 14.87 -28.37
C LEU A 450 -3.59 15.77 -29.41
N ALA A 451 -4.82 16.22 -29.16
CA ALA A 451 -5.56 17.08 -30.08
C ALA A 451 -4.86 18.42 -30.31
N GLU A 452 -4.27 18.99 -29.26
CA GLU A 452 -3.51 20.24 -29.32
C GLU A 452 -2.27 20.08 -30.20
N VAL A 453 -1.47 19.03 -29.98
CA VAL A 453 -0.28 18.72 -30.80
C VAL A 453 -0.67 18.45 -32.25
N ALA A 454 -1.73 17.69 -32.51
CA ALA A 454 -2.20 17.40 -33.86
C ALA A 454 -2.68 18.68 -34.58
N ALA A 455 -3.41 19.56 -33.90
CA ALA A 455 -3.85 20.84 -34.46
C ALA A 455 -2.66 21.76 -34.78
N GLU A 456 -1.59 21.75 -33.96
CA GLU A 456 -0.36 22.51 -34.23
C GLU A 456 0.38 22.05 -35.48
N LEU A 457 0.28 20.77 -35.81
CA LEU A 457 0.84 20.18 -37.03
C LEU A 457 -0.08 20.32 -38.25
N GLY A 458 -1.28 20.88 -38.08
CA GLY A 458 -2.30 20.96 -39.13
C GLY A 458 -3.03 19.63 -39.40
N ASP A 459 -2.83 18.58 -38.60
CA ASP A 459 -3.57 17.33 -38.70
C ASP A 459 -4.95 17.46 -38.03
N SER A 460 -5.85 18.12 -38.75
CA SER A 460 -7.21 18.40 -38.29
C SER A 460 -8.02 17.12 -38.03
N THR A 461 -7.77 16.05 -38.79
CA THR A 461 -8.48 14.78 -38.66
C THR A 461 -8.16 14.11 -37.33
N THR A 462 -6.86 13.97 -37.01
CA THR A 462 -6.43 13.39 -35.73
C THR A 462 -6.88 14.25 -34.55
N ALA A 463 -6.79 15.58 -34.67
CA ALA A 463 -7.24 16.50 -33.62
C ALA A 463 -8.74 16.35 -33.33
N GLN A 464 -9.57 16.29 -34.39
CA GLN A 464 -11.01 16.12 -34.26
C GLN A 464 -11.38 14.77 -33.66
N GLN A 465 -10.68 13.70 -34.05
CA GLN A 465 -10.88 12.38 -33.47
C GLN A 465 -10.61 12.38 -31.97
N ALA A 466 -9.45 12.89 -31.54
CA ALA A 466 -9.07 12.92 -30.13
C ALA A 466 -10.03 13.76 -29.25
N LEU A 467 -10.52 14.90 -29.77
CA LEU A 467 -11.53 15.71 -29.06
C LEU A 467 -12.87 14.99 -28.92
N SER A 468 -13.32 14.25 -29.94
CA SER A 468 -14.57 13.50 -29.88
C SER A 468 -14.49 12.32 -28.90
N GLU A 469 -13.30 11.75 -28.73
CA GLU A 469 -12.99 10.68 -27.79
C GLU A 469 -12.89 11.14 -26.31
N THR A 470 -12.77 12.45 -26.03
CA THR A 470 -12.48 12.98 -24.68
C THR A 470 -13.65 12.78 -23.67
N GLN A 471 -14.86 12.44 -24.12
CA GLN A 471 -16.06 12.21 -23.27
C GLN A 471 -16.24 13.29 -22.17
N LEU A 472 -16.73 14.47 -22.53
CA LEU A 472 -16.83 15.65 -21.64
C LEU A 472 -17.55 15.41 -20.30
N GLU A 473 -18.44 14.42 -20.21
CA GLU A 473 -19.11 14.05 -18.96
C GLU A 473 -18.11 13.60 -17.88
N VAL A 474 -17.02 12.93 -18.27
CA VAL A 474 -15.91 12.54 -17.38
C VAL A 474 -15.25 13.77 -16.74
N LEU A 475 -15.30 14.92 -17.43
CA LEU A 475 -14.69 16.17 -16.98
C LEU A 475 -15.68 17.09 -16.26
N ARG A 476 -16.89 16.64 -15.90
CA ARG A 476 -17.96 17.50 -15.34
C ARG A 476 -17.49 18.45 -14.22
N ASN A 477 -16.64 17.96 -13.31
CA ASN A 477 -16.09 18.70 -12.17
C ASN A 477 -14.65 19.22 -12.40
N GLN A 478 -14.12 19.10 -13.62
CA GLN A 478 -12.76 19.49 -13.99
C GLN A 478 -12.79 20.71 -14.91
N HIS A 479 -13.25 21.84 -14.37
CA HIS A 479 -13.44 23.11 -15.08
C HIS A 479 -12.24 23.49 -15.97
N ARG A 480 -11.01 23.39 -15.42
CA ARG A 480 -9.79 23.72 -16.18
C ARG A 480 -9.57 22.84 -17.41
N LEU A 481 -9.85 21.54 -17.31
CA LEU A 481 -9.69 20.62 -18.45
C LEU A 481 -10.82 20.79 -19.47
N ARG A 482 -12.05 21.07 -19.02
CA ARG A 482 -13.15 21.42 -19.92
C ARG A 482 -12.87 22.70 -20.71
N ALA A 483 -12.44 23.77 -20.03
CA ALA A 483 -12.06 25.01 -20.69
C ALA A 483 -10.95 24.76 -21.72
N ARG A 484 -9.93 23.97 -21.37
CA ARG A 484 -8.85 23.60 -22.30
C ARG A 484 -9.36 22.82 -23.52
N HIS A 485 -10.27 21.86 -23.34
CA HIS A 485 -10.90 21.15 -24.45
C HIS A 485 -11.59 22.12 -25.43
N HIS A 486 -12.38 23.06 -24.91
CA HIS A 486 -13.06 24.07 -25.74
C HIS A 486 -12.06 25.00 -26.44
N LEU A 487 -10.95 25.38 -25.80
CA LEU A 487 -9.89 26.18 -26.44
C LEU A 487 -9.24 25.45 -27.62
N VAL A 488 -8.92 24.16 -27.48
CA VAL A 488 -8.34 23.34 -28.56
C VAL A 488 -9.36 23.13 -29.68
N ALA A 489 -10.63 22.88 -29.33
CA ALA A 489 -11.72 22.76 -30.30
C ALA A 489 -11.93 24.07 -31.08
N ALA A 490 -11.86 25.23 -30.42
CA ALA A 490 -11.96 26.54 -31.08
C ALA A 490 -10.81 26.76 -32.06
N ARG A 491 -9.58 26.38 -31.69
CA ARG A 491 -8.41 26.44 -32.58
C ARG A 491 -8.63 25.58 -33.84
N LEU A 492 -9.18 24.39 -33.67
CA LEU A 492 -9.51 23.49 -34.78
C LEU A 492 -10.56 24.11 -35.72
N GLN A 493 -11.62 24.72 -35.17
CA GLN A 493 -12.65 25.42 -35.96
C GLN A 493 -12.04 26.57 -36.78
N LEU A 494 -11.11 27.34 -36.20
CA LEU A 494 -10.39 28.40 -36.92
C LEU A 494 -9.54 27.84 -38.07
N LEU A 495 -8.85 26.72 -37.86
CA LEU A 495 -8.08 26.05 -38.92
C LEU A 495 -8.97 25.55 -40.07
N GLN A 496 -10.22 25.21 -39.76
CA GLN A 496 -11.24 24.78 -40.72
C GLN A 496 -12.01 25.96 -41.36
N GLY A 497 -11.74 27.20 -40.95
CA GLY A 497 -12.41 28.40 -41.46
C GLY A 497 -13.75 28.74 -40.81
N ASP A 498 -14.16 28.03 -39.75
CA ASP A 498 -15.40 28.32 -39.00
C ASP A 498 -15.14 29.27 -37.81
N ALA A 499 -15.06 30.56 -38.13
CA ALA A 499 -14.87 31.59 -37.10
C ALA A 499 -16.07 31.70 -36.14
N ALA A 500 -17.28 31.40 -36.59
CA ALA A 500 -18.49 31.50 -35.77
C ALA A 500 -18.52 30.40 -34.70
N GLY A 501 -18.25 29.14 -35.11
CA GLY A 501 -18.10 28.02 -34.18
C GLY A 501 -16.96 28.21 -33.19
N ALA A 502 -15.82 28.75 -33.66
CA ALA A 502 -14.71 29.10 -32.77
C ALA A 502 -15.10 30.12 -31.70
N ILE A 503 -15.80 31.19 -32.06
CA ILE A 503 -16.26 32.22 -31.10
C ILE A 503 -17.22 31.62 -30.06
N ALA A 504 -18.12 30.72 -30.46
CA ALA A 504 -19.03 30.05 -29.53
C ALA A 504 -18.25 29.24 -28.49
N LEU A 505 -17.29 28.42 -28.93
CA LEU A 505 -16.44 27.61 -28.04
C LEU A 505 -15.56 28.46 -27.12
N LEU A 506 -15.03 29.59 -27.61
CA LEU A 506 -14.27 30.52 -26.78
C LEU A 506 -15.12 31.18 -25.68
N ARG A 507 -16.41 31.45 -25.96
CA ARG A 507 -17.34 31.95 -24.93
C ARG A 507 -17.61 30.89 -23.87
N GLU A 508 -17.90 29.65 -24.28
CA GLU A 508 -18.07 28.53 -23.35
C GLU A 508 -16.81 28.31 -22.49
N ALA A 509 -15.62 28.41 -23.07
CA ALA A 509 -14.37 28.30 -22.33
C ALA A 509 -14.15 29.45 -21.33
N ALA A 510 -14.67 30.64 -21.62
CA ALA A 510 -14.58 31.81 -20.73
C ALA A 510 -15.62 31.80 -19.60
N ASP A 511 -16.79 31.18 -19.84
CA ASP A 511 -17.85 31.02 -18.84
C ASP A 511 -17.52 29.96 -17.78
N ILE A 512 -16.70 28.96 -18.14
CA ILE A 512 -16.19 27.90 -17.25
C ILE A 512 -15.09 28.44 -16.34
#